data_AF-A0A022MP56-F1
#
_entry.id   AF-A0A022MP56-F1
#
_cell.length_a   1.000
_cell.length_b   1.000
_cell.length_c   1.000
_cell.angle_alpha   90.00
_cell.angle_beta   90.00
_cell.angle_gamma   90.00
#
_symmetry.space_group_name_H-M   'P 1'
#
loop_
_entity.id
_entity.type
_entity.pdbx_description
1 polymer ?
#
loop_
_entity_poly.entity_id
_entity_poly.type
_entity_poly.pdbx_seq_one_letter_code
_entity_poly.pdbx_strand_id
1 'polypeptide(L)'
;MSTALPFGPELRRLRLEADLSLTQFAVALNYDKGYLSKVERGERPASPELARRCDAFLGADGALQRLSAGPEAASDDAAGSPTAPGARRVGRRAVLATGTGSLIDLGLKLGGQASSAAAPLLPSFRMQFDQLRKLGQSTAPKALLPLLETQTRMVAALATDTPSATRAPALRLASRFAEFTGWMAQEAGDNEAALGWTGEAAELARAGGDPHLGSYALVRRALVTLYGGDAAGTVALARRAQSGRLPPRIRGLAAQREAQGHALVGDERGCLRSLDRARELLGDDARDGTEPVIGTTHVSDPAAMTTGWCLHDLGRPRAAAEVLDRECRRLPPHALRTRARYGFRRSLAHAASGEVEHACAIAGELLAVMPAVPSATVNSDVRRLARELSRFRNNQAVRDLQPALARVLAPAHS
;
A
#
# COMPACT_ATOMS: atom_id res chain seq x y z
N MET A 1 21.59 29.96 -15.38
CA MET A 1 21.95 28.72 -14.68
C MET A 1 21.30 28.77 -13.30
N SER A 2 20.20 28.05 -13.09
CA SER A 2 19.52 28.03 -11.79
C SER A 2 20.33 27.15 -10.83
N THR A 3 21.17 27.75 -10.00
CA THR A 3 21.87 27.04 -8.91
C THR A 3 20.82 26.46 -7.97
N ALA A 4 20.74 25.13 -7.88
CA ALA A 4 19.84 24.48 -6.94
C ALA A 4 20.19 24.93 -5.51
N LEU A 5 19.23 25.53 -4.82
CA LEU A 5 19.43 26.01 -3.44
C LEU A 5 19.73 24.81 -2.53
N PRO A 6 20.83 24.82 -1.76
CA PRO A 6 21.12 23.74 -0.81
C PRO A 6 20.11 23.74 0.34
N PHE A 7 19.76 22.55 0.84
CA PHE A 7 18.74 22.35 1.89
C PHE A 7 18.97 23.22 3.14
N GLY A 8 20.20 23.25 3.67
CA GLY A 8 20.52 23.91 4.95
C GLY A 8 20.24 25.43 4.93
N PRO A 9 20.80 26.18 3.97
CA PRO A 9 20.52 27.60 3.80
C PRO A 9 19.04 27.91 3.56
N GLU A 10 18.33 27.09 2.78
CA GLU A 10 16.90 27.28 2.54
C GLU A 10 16.07 27.05 3.81
N LEU A 11 16.38 26.01 4.59
CA LEU A 11 15.75 25.76 5.89
C LEU A 11 15.95 26.96 6.83
N ARG A 12 17.18 27.49 6.87
CA ARG A 12 17.51 28.66 7.69
C ARG A 12 16.74 29.90 7.23
N ARG A 13 16.62 30.13 5.92
CA ARG A 13 15.87 31.26 5.35
C ARG A 13 14.40 31.19 5.77
N LEU A 14 13.74 30.06 5.52
CA LEU A 14 12.33 29.85 5.87
C LEU A 14 12.07 29.95 7.38
N ARG A 15 12.97 29.41 8.21
CA ARG A 15 12.86 29.55 9.67
C ARG A 15 12.92 31.02 10.12
N LEU A 16 13.82 31.80 9.54
CA LEU A 16 13.97 33.22 9.88
C LEU A 16 12.80 34.05 9.37
N GLU A 17 12.23 33.74 8.20
CA GLU A 17 11.01 34.38 7.69
C GLU A 17 9.78 34.07 8.54
N ALA A 18 9.78 32.93 9.23
CA ALA A 18 8.77 32.57 10.22
C ALA A 18 9.03 33.17 11.62
N ASP A 19 10.02 34.06 11.78
CA ASP A 19 10.41 34.69 13.05
C ASP A 19 10.78 33.72 14.18
N LEU A 20 11.35 32.56 13.83
CA LEU A 20 11.68 31.53 14.81
C LEU A 20 13.17 31.48 15.13
N SER A 21 13.49 31.52 16.42
CA SER A 21 14.83 31.13 16.88
C SER A 21 15.08 29.64 16.65
N LEU A 22 16.36 29.26 16.50
CA LEU A 22 16.74 27.85 16.38
C LEU A 22 16.31 27.02 17.60
N THR A 23 16.28 27.62 18.80
CA THR A 23 15.81 26.95 20.02
C THR A 23 14.31 26.66 19.96
N GLN A 24 13.48 27.66 19.59
CA GLN A 24 12.03 27.47 19.45
C GLN A 24 11.71 26.41 18.38
N PHE A 25 12.42 26.45 17.26
CA PHE A 25 12.25 25.48 16.17
C PHE A 25 12.64 24.06 16.58
N ALA A 26 13.75 23.91 17.31
CA ALA A 26 14.18 22.61 17.87
C ALA A 26 13.13 21.99 18.81
N VAL A 27 12.59 22.80 19.72
CA VAL A 27 11.52 22.38 20.64
C VAL A 27 10.26 21.99 19.86
N ALA A 28 9.84 22.80 18.90
CA ALA A 28 8.63 22.55 18.13
C ALA A 28 8.66 21.25 17.31
N LEU A 29 9.84 20.86 16.81
CA LEU A 29 10.01 19.64 16.01
C LEU A 29 10.41 18.40 16.81
N ASN A 30 10.63 18.53 18.12
CA ASN A 30 11.23 17.50 18.98
C ASN A 30 12.61 17.02 18.47
N TYR A 31 13.49 17.97 18.14
CA TYR A 31 14.87 17.69 17.72
C TYR A 31 15.89 18.42 18.60
N ASP A 32 17.10 17.87 18.66
CA ASP A 32 18.23 18.54 19.31
C ASP A 32 18.65 19.80 18.53
N LYS A 33 18.85 20.90 19.25
CA LYS A 33 19.28 22.19 18.68
C LYS A 33 20.63 22.07 17.97
N GLY A 34 21.57 21.32 18.55
CA GLY A 34 22.90 21.12 17.97
C GLY A 34 22.85 20.36 16.66
N TYR A 35 21.96 19.36 16.55
CA TYR A 35 21.70 18.66 15.30
C TYR A 35 21.13 19.59 14.22
N LEU A 36 20.09 20.37 14.52
CA LEU A 36 19.51 21.31 13.55
C LEU A 36 20.51 22.38 13.11
N SER A 37 21.34 22.86 14.05
CA SER A 37 22.43 23.81 13.75
C SER A 37 23.39 23.27 12.68
N LYS A 38 23.80 22.00 12.80
CA LYS A 38 24.69 21.35 11.82
C LYS A 38 24.01 21.17 10.47
N VAL A 39 22.71 20.88 10.46
CA VAL A 39 21.92 20.73 9.23
C VAL A 39 21.79 22.06 8.50
N GLU A 40 21.47 23.16 9.19
CA GLU A 40 21.37 24.49 8.57
C GLU A 40 22.71 24.97 7.97
N ARG A 41 23.83 24.55 8.55
CA ARG A 41 25.18 24.85 8.03
C ARG A 41 25.64 23.88 6.92
N GLY A 42 24.87 22.83 6.63
CA GLY A 42 25.25 21.79 5.65
C GLY A 42 26.31 20.80 6.14
N GLU A 43 26.69 20.82 7.42
CA GLU A 43 27.66 19.90 8.02
C GLU A 43 27.09 18.49 8.23
N ARG A 44 25.76 18.37 8.26
CA ARG A 44 25.05 17.08 8.28
C ARG A 44 23.89 17.09 7.30
N PRO A 45 23.67 16.00 6.55
CA PRO A 45 22.49 15.87 5.72
C PRO A 45 21.22 15.79 6.59
N ALA A 46 20.15 16.39 6.09
CA ALA A 46 18.83 16.22 6.67
C ALA A 46 18.30 14.82 6.36
N SER A 47 17.75 14.14 7.36
CA SER A 47 16.98 12.92 7.07
C SER A 47 15.69 13.28 6.34
N PRO A 48 15.13 12.37 5.51
CA PRO A 48 13.83 12.62 4.86
C PRO A 48 12.70 12.93 5.85
N GLU A 49 12.78 12.38 7.06
CA GLU A 49 11.81 12.65 8.13
C GLU A 49 11.95 14.06 8.70
N LEU A 50 13.18 14.54 8.90
CA LEU A 50 13.42 15.92 9.31
C LEU A 50 12.90 16.87 8.22
N ALA A 51 13.24 16.60 6.95
CA ALA A 51 12.80 17.42 5.82
C ALA A 51 11.27 17.52 5.77
N ARG A 52 10.55 16.41 5.88
CA ARG A 52 9.07 16.39 5.96
C ARG A 52 8.53 17.29 7.06
N ARG A 53 9.07 17.18 8.27
CA ARG A 53 8.58 17.95 9.43
C ARG A 53 8.87 19.43 9.31
N CYS A 54 10.07 19.80 8.88
CA CYS A 54 10.41 21.19 8.61
C CYS A 54 9.51 21.77 7.53
N ASP A 55 9.29 21.03 6.44
CA ASP A 55 8.43 21.43 5.33
C ASP A 55 7.01 21.70 5.79
N ALA A 56 6.44 20.73 6.51
CA ALA A 56 5.13 20.83 7.10
C ALA A 56 5.03 22.03 8.04
N PHE A 57 5.95 22.14 9.00
CA PHE A 57 5.91 23.17 10.04
C PHE A 57 6.06 24.59 9.46
N LEU A 58 6.89 24.77 8.43
CA LEU A 58 7.13 26.05 7.78
C LEU A 58 6.16 26.33 6.62
N GLY A 59 5.30 25.37 6.25
CA GLY A 59 4.36 25.52 5.14
C GLY A 59 5.03 25.59 3.77
N ALA A 60 6.09 24.82 3.54
CA ALA A 60 6.97 24.93 2.37
C ALA A 60 6.49 24.14 1.12
N ASP A 61 5.32 23.51 1.15
CA ASP A 61 4.67 22.81 0.01
C ASP A 61 5.61 21.82 -0.72
N GLY A 62 6.30 20.99 0.07
CA GLY A 62 7.24 19.98 -0.38
C GLY A 62 8.60 20.51 -0.85
N ALA A 63 8.86 21.83 -0.79
CA ALA A 63 10.12 22.40 -1.24
C ALA A 63 11.34 21.84 -0.48
N LEU A 64 11.27 21.74 0.84
CA LEU A 64 12.37 21.20 1.65
C LEU A 64 12.54 19.69 1.43
N GLN A 65 11.44 18.97 1.17
CA GLN A 65 11.51 17.56 0.84
C GLN A 65 12.23 17.32 -0.49
N ARG A 66 11.90 18.10 -1.53
CA ARG A 66 12.56 18.04 -2.84
C ARG A 66 14.06 18.34 -2.74
N LEU A 67 14.46 19.31 -1.91
CA LEU A 67 15.88 19.61 -1.68
C LEU A 67 16.62 18.49 -0.93
N SER A 68 15.92 17.75 -0.06
CA SER A 68 16.51 16.63 0.69
C SER A 68 16.68 15.35 -0.14
N ALA A 69 15.89 15.18 -1.21
CA ALA A 69 15.96 14.02 -2.09
C ALA A 69 17.20 14.02 -3.01
N GLY A 70 17.89 15.17 -3.13
CA GLY A 70 19.05 15.37 -4.01
C GLY A 70 18.69 15.37 -5.51
N PRO A 71 19.56 15.89 -6.39
CA PRO A 71 19.38 15.78 -7.85
C PRO A 71 19.42 14.33 -8.37
N GLU A 72 20.11 13.42 -7.67
CA GLU A 72 20.42 12.06 -8.15
C GLU A 72 19.28 11.06 -8.00
N ALA A 73 18.31 11.27 -7.10
CA ALA A 73 17.15 10.38 -7.01
C ALA A 73 16.18 10.50 -8.22
N ALA A 74 16.41 11.47 -9.10
CA ALA A 74 15.68 11.65 -10.36
C ALA A 74 16.54 11.37 -11.61
N SER A 75 17.84 11.06 -11.47
CA SER A 75 18.75 10.94 -12.61
C SER A 75 19.60 9.67 -12.68
N ASP A 76 19.58 8.79 -11.67
CA ASP A 76 20.22 7.46 -11.80
C ASP A 76 19.37 6.42 -12.55
N ASP A 77 18.18 6.81 -13.04
CA ASP A 77 17.38 6.03 -14.01
C ASP A 77 17.41 6.63 -15.43
N ALA A 78 18.19 7.69 -15.68
CA ALA A 78 18.16 8.42 -16.96
C ALA A 78 19.48 8.39 -17.77
N ALA A 79 20.53 7.71 -17.29
CA ALA A 79 21.78 7.53 -18.02
C ALA A 79 22.16 6.05 -18.23
N GLY A 80 21.16 5.21 -18.51
CA GLY A 80 21.36 4.03 -19.35
C GLY A 80 20.83 4.36 -20.75
N SER A 81 21.72 4.66 -21.70
CA SER A 81 21.35 4.57 -23.12
C SER A 81 20.67 3.22 -23.36
N PRO A 82 19.61 3.14 -24.19
CA PRO A 82 18.83 1.94 -24.39
C PRO A 82 19.63 0.92 -25.21
N THR A 83 20.63 0.28 -24.59
CA THR A 83 21.13 -0.98 -25.10
C THR A 83 20.02 -1.99 -24.84
N ALA A 84 19.25 -2.24 -25.89
CA ALA A 84 18.24 -3.29 -25.95
C ALA A 84 18.77 -4.54 -25.22
N PRO A 85 18.15 -4.98 -24.12
CA PRO A 85 18.38 -6.33 -23.65
C PRO A 85 17.90 -7.22 -24.78
N GLY A 86 18.82 -8.03 -25.31
CA GLY A 86 18.60 -8.87 -26.46
C GLY A 86 17.21 -9.48 -26.42
N ALA A 87 16.43 -9.17 -27.47
CA ALA A 87 15.22 -9.88 -27.79
C ALA A 87 15.60 -11.36 -27.97
N ARG A 88 15.66 -12.11 -26.86
CA ARG A 88 15.18 -13.47 -26.86
C ARG A 88 13.73 -13.33 -27.25
N ARG A 89 13.50 -13.52 -28.55
CA ARG A 89 12.21 -13.79 -29.15
C ARG A 89 11.58 -14.91 -28.32
N VAL A 90 10.88 -14.56 -27.26
CA VAL A 90 9.73 -15.32 -26.81
C VAL A 90 8.82 -15.24 -28.03
N GLY A 91 8.83 -16.34 -28.79
CA GLY A 91 8.19 -16.38 -30.09
C GLY A 91 6.76 -15.89 -29.94
N ARG A 92 6.30 -15.11 -30.92
CA ARG A 92 4.89 -14.74 -31.13
C ARG A 92 3.92 -15.94 -31.16
N ARG A 93 4.40 -17.17 -30.94
CA ARG A 93 3.67 -18.42 -30.75
C ARG A 93 3.58 -18.93 -29.30
N ALA A 94 4.25 -18.31 -28.31
CA ALA A 94 4.30 -18.82 -26.93
C ALA A 94 3.41 -18.05 -25.93
N VAL A 95 3.00 -16.81 -26.22
CA VAL A 95 2.07 -16.04 -25.34
C VAL A 95 0.59 -16.27 -25.70
N LEU A 96 0.33 -16.90 -26.84
CA LEU A 96 -1.00 -17.48 -27.14
C LEU A 96 -1.25 -18.80 -26.40
N ALA A 97 -0.25 -19.31 -25.67
CA ALA A 97 -0.30 -20.57 -24.94
C ALA A 97 -0.06 -20.39 -23.42
N THR A 98 -0.40 -19.23 -22.85
CA THR A 98 -0.43 -19.06 -21.37
C THR A 98 -1.39 -17.97 -20.90
N GLY A 99 -2.13 -17.33 -21.81
CA GLY A 99 -3.40 -16.67 -21.47
C GLY A 99 -4.54 -17.67 -21.53
N THR A 100 -5.76 -17.23 -21.31
CA THR A 100 -7.01 -18.01 -21.46
C THR A 100 -7.05 -18.97 -22.68
N GLY A 101 -6.31 -18.69 -23.76
CA GLY A 101 -6.06 -19.60 -24.89
C GLY A 101 -5.42 -20.96 -24.55
N SER A 102 -4.56 -21.05 -23.52
CA SER A 102 -3.98 -22.32 -23.07
C SER A 102 -4.84 -23.11 -22.11
N LEU A 103 -5.75 -22.45 -21.39
CA LEU A 103 -6.81 -23.15 -20.67
C LEU A 103 -7.85 -23.68 -21.66
N ILE A 104 -8.10 -22.96 -22.77
CA ILE A 104 -8.90 -23.44 -23.90
C ILE A 104 -8.22 -24.64 -24.59
N ASP A 105 -6.90 -24.61 -24.85
CA ASP A 105 -6.17 -25.73 -25.46
C ASP A 105 -6.06 -26.96 -24.52
N LEU A 106 -5.98 -26.74 -23.20
CA LEU A 106 -6.02 -27.83 -22.20
C LEU A 106 -7.43 -28.44 -22.09
N GLY A 107 -8.49 -27.60 -22.12
CA GLY A 107 -9.89 -28.05 -22.14
C GLY A 107 -10.31 -28.73 -23.44
N LEU A 108 -9.72 -28.38 -24.58
CA LEU A 108 -9.93 -29.06 -25.87
C LEU A 108 -9.18 -30.41 -25.96
N LYS A 109 -8.06 -30.58 -25.24
CA LYS A 109 -7.29 -31.84 -25.20
C LYS A 109 -7.81 -32.86 -24.18
N LEU A 110 -8.45 -32.40 -23.12
CA LEU A 110 -9.19 -33.25 -22.18
C LEU A 110 -10.63 -33.36 -22.67
N GLY A 111 -10.86 -34.21 -23.68
CA GLY A 111 -12.20 -34.55 -24.15
C GLY A 111 -13.04 -35.15 -23.02
N GLY A 112 -13.69 -34.29 -22.24
CA GLY A 112 -14.61 -34.64 -21.17
C GLY A 112 -15.96 -34.02 -21.48
N GLN A 113 -17.01 -34.84 -21.39
CA GLN A 113 -18.39 -34.36 -21.49
C GLN A 113 -18.58 -33.14 -20.59
N ALA A 114 -19.19 -32.06 -21.13
CA ALA A 114 -19.54 -30.87 -20.39
C ALA A 114 -20.30 -31.27 -19.12
N SER A 115 -19.63 -31.22 -17.97
CA SER A 115 -20.22 -31.68 -16.73
C SER A 115 -21.26 -30.65 -16.27
N SER A 116 -22.52 -31.06 -16.28
CA SER A 116 -23.65 -30.32 -15.69
C SER A 116 -23.45 -29.99 -14.20
N ALA A 117 -22.38 -30.49 -13.55
CA ALA A 117 -22.07 -30.27 -12.14
C ALA A 117 -21.40 -28.92 -11.82
N ALA A 118 -21.02 -28.10 -12.81
CA ALA A 118 -20.31 -26.84 -12.56
C ALA A 118 -21.20 -25.69 -12.04
N ALA A 119 -22.47 -25.63 -12.46
CA ALA A 119 -23.39 -24.57 -12.02
C ALA A 119 -23.70 -24.60 -10.50
N PRO A 120 -23.92 -25.76 -9.86
CA PRO A 120 -24.11 -25.86 -8.41
C PRO A 120 -22.86 -25.51 -7.57
N LEU A 121 -21.65 -25.56 -8.14
CA LEU A 121 -20.40 -25.40 -7.39
C LEU A 121 -20.00 -23.93 -7.19
N LEU A 122 -20.42 -23.01 -8.08
CA LEU A 122 -20.05 -21.60 -7.99
C LEU A 122 -20.45 -20.93 -6.66
N PRO A 123 -21.67 -21.13 -6.12
CA PRO A 123 -22.02 -20.65 -4.79
C PRO A 123 -21.07 -21.17 -3.69
N SER A 124 -20.65 -22.43 -3.77
CA SER A 124 -19.71 -23.02 -2.81
C SER A 124 -18.33 -22.40 -2.91
N PHE A 125 -17.81 -22.14 -4.11
CA PHE A 125 -16.55 -21.41 -4.30
C PHE A 125 -16.65 -19.97 -3.83
N ARG A 126 -17.82 -19.33 -4.00
CA ARG A 126 -18.08 -17.98 -3.50
C ARG A 126 -18.01 -17.92 -1.98
N MET A 127 -18.64 -18.87 -1.28
CA MET A 127 -18.56 -18.99 0.18
C MET A 127 -17.11 -19.25 0.64
N GLN A 128 -16.40 -20.16 -0.04
CA GLN A 128 -15.00 -20.44 0.24
C GLN A 128 -14.12 -19.20 0.08
N PHE A 129 -14.35 -18.40 -0.97
CA PHE A 129 -13.64 -17.14 -1.17
C PHE A 129 -13.82 -16.18 0.02
N ASP A 130 -15.04 -16.00 0.50
CA ASP A 130 -15.31 -15.12 1.63
C ASP A 130 -14.64 -15.64 2.92
N GLN A 131 -14.59 -16.96 3.13
CA GLN A 131 -13.85 -17.56 4.25
C GLN A 131 -12.34 -17.39 4.10
N LEU A 132 -11.78 -17.56 2.90
CA LEU A 132 -10.36 -17.37 2.64
C LEU A 132 -9.93 -15.92 2.82
N ARG A 133 -10.80 -14.95 2.51
CA ARG A 133 -10.55 -13.53 2.83
C ARG A 133 -10.49 -13.29 4.34
N LYS A 134 -11.36 -13.92 5.12
CA LYS A 134 -11.35 -13.84 6.59
C LYS A 134 -10.10 -14.49 7.17
N LEU A 135 -9.81 -15.74 6.80
CA LEU A 135 -8.58 -16.46 7.17
C LEU A 135 -7.33 -15.68 6.79
N GLY A 136 -7.39 -15.04 5.63
CA GLY A 136 -6.45 -14.04 5.17
C GLY A 136 -5.97 -13.18 6.33
N GLN A 137 -6.85 -12.59 7.12
CA GLN A 137 -6.48 -11.65 8.18
C GLN A 137 -5.75 -12.25 9.39
N SER A 138 -5.76 -13.56 9.58
CA SER A 138 -5.24 -14.23 10.78
C SER A 138 -4.25 -15.37 10.48
N THR A 139 -3.88 -15.56 9.21
CA THR A 139 -3.00 -16.65 8.77
C THR A 139 -1.83 -16.12 7.97
N ALA A 140 -0.67 -16.79 8.07
CA ALA A 140 0.50 -16.47 7.28
C ALA A 140 0.20 -16.49 5.76
N PRO A 141 0.55 -15.45 4.99
CA PRO A 141 0.26 -15.38 3.56
C PRO A 141 0.84 -16.57 2.78
N LYS A 142 2.08 -16.96 3.08
CA LYS A 142 2.76 -18.12 2.44
C LYS A 142 2.01 -19.44 2.62
N ALA A 143 1.28 -19.62 3.74
CA ALA A 143 0.48 -20.82 3.97
C ALA A 143 -0.82 -20.83 3.15
N LEU A 144 -1.37 -19.65 2.83
CA LEU A 144 -2.61 -19.53 2.05
C LEU A 144 -2.37 -19.52 0.54
N LEU A 145 -1.19 -19.09 0.07
CA LEU A 145 -0.90 -18.93 -1.35
C LEU A 145 -1.17 -20.20 -2.18
N PRO A 146 -0.65 -21.40 -1.84
CA PRO A 146 -0.89 -22.60 -2.66
C PRO A 146 -2.38 -22.94 -2.81
N LEU A 147 -3.16 -22.74 -1.75
CA LEU A 147 -4.60 -22.95 -1.75
C LEU A 147 -5.30 -21.93 -2.65
N LEU A 148 -4.99 -20.64 -2.52
CA LEU A 148 -5.56 -19.57 -3.33
C LEU A 148 -5.25 -19.71 -4.82
N GLU A 149 -4.02 -20.08 -5.16
CA GLU A 149 -3.61 -20.34 -6.54
C GLU A 149 -4.37 -21.53 -7.15
N THR A 150 -4.50 -22.61 -6.37
CA THR A 150 -5.25 -23.81 -6.79
C THR A 150 -6.73 -23.49 -6.99
N GLN A 151 -7.33 -22.77 -6.05
CA GLN A 151 -8.73 -22.31 -6.14
C GLN A 151 -8.96 -21.41 -7.35
N THR A 152 -8.03 -20.47 -7.62
CA THR A 152 -8.06 -19.63 -8.82
C THR A 152 -8.13 -20.47 -10.10
N ARG A 153 -7.21 -21.45 -10.23
CA ARG A 153 -7.12 -22.34 -11.40
C ARG A 153 -8.35 -23.24 -11.54
N MET A 154 -8.84 -23.83 -10.44
CA MET A 154 -10.03 -24.67 -10.46
C MET A 154 -11.27 -23.89 -10.92
N VAL A 155 -11.50 -22.70 -10.36
CA VAL A 155 -12.67 -21.87 -10.75
C VAL A 155 -12.54 -21.39 -12.19
N ALA A 156 -11.33 -21.06 -12.66
CA ALA A 156 -11.10 -20.72 -14.07
C ALA A 156 -11.36 -21.91 -15.00
N ALA A 157 -10.98 -23.13 -14.62
CA ALA A 157 -11.25 -24.34 -15.38
C ALA A 157 -12.74 -24.69 -15.46
N LEU A 158 -13.53 -24.38 -14.43
CA LEU A 158 -15.00 -24.51 -14.54
C LEU A 158 -15.56 -23.67 -15.71
N ALA A 159 -14.90 -22.59 -16.11
CA ALA A 159 -15.35 -21.77 -17.23
C ALA A 159 -15.12 -22.41 -18.60
N THR A 160 -14.23 -23.41 -18.74
CA THR A 160 -14.01 -24.11 -20.02
C THR A 160 -15.06 -25.17 -20.30
N ASP A 161 -15.61 -25.80 -19.26
CA ASP A 161 -16.40 -27.04 -19.38
C ASP A 161 -17.91 -26.82 -19.20
N THR A 162 -18.36 -25.56 -19.08
CA THR A 162 -19.76 -25.25 -18.71
C THR A 162 -20.50 -24.47 -19.82
N PRO A 163 -21.84 -24.62 -19.92
CA PRO A 163 -22.69 -23.75 -20.74
C PRO A 163 -22.37 -22.26 -20.63
N SER A 164 -22.64 -21.52 -21.71
CA SER A 164 -22.31 -20.09 -21.85
C SER A 164 -22.83 -19.20 -20.71
N ALA A 165 -23.96 -19.56 -20.09
CA ALA A 165 -24.60 -18.80 -19.02
C ALA A 165 -23.79 -18.71 -17.71
N THR A 166 -22.98 -19.72 -17.38
CA THR A 166 -22.19 -19.76 -16.12
C THR A 166 -20.70 -19.50 -16.34
N ARG A 167 -20.24 -19.51 -17.59
CA ARG A 167 -18.86 -19.18 -17.96
C ARG A 167 -18.43 -17.81 -17.46
N ALA A 168 -19.25 -16.78 -17.71
CA ALA A 168 -18.90 -15.42 -17.32
C ALA A 168 -18.86 -15.23 -15.78
N PRO A 169 -19.87 -15.70 -15.00
CA PRO A 169 -19.77 -15.74 -13.54
C PRO A 169 -18.56 -16.49 -12.98
N ALA A 170 -18.20 -17.64 -13.58
CA ALA A 170 -17.02 -18.41 -13.16
C ALA A 170 -15.72 -17.62 -13.35
N LEU A 171 -15.53 -17.01 -14.53
CA LEU A 171 -14.36 -16.18 -14.81
C LEU A 171 -14.28 -14.95 -13.90
N ARG A 172 -15.42 -14.30 -13.61
CA ARG A 172 -15.47 -13.22 -12.63
C ARG A 172 -15.05 -13.72 -11.24
N LEU A 173 -15.56 -14.85 -10.77
CA LEU A 173 -15.15 -15.39 -9.46
C LEU A 173 -13.65 -15.77 -9.43
N ALA A 174 -13.13 -16.42 -10.48
CA ALA A 174 -11.71 -16.74 -10.60
C ALA A 174 -10.85 -15.48 -10.55
N SER A 175 -11.29 -14.41 -11.21
CA SER A 175 -10.64 -13.11 -11.14
C SER A 175 -10.57 -12.54 -9.71
N ARG A 176 -11.62 -12.70 -8.90
CA ARG A 176 -11.63 -12.28 -7.49
C ARG A 176 -10.63 -13.10 -6.67
N PHE A 177 -10.53 -14.40 -6.90
CA PHE A 177 -9.50 -15.26 -6.31
C PHE A 177 -8.10 -14.76 -6.69
N ALA A 178 -7.82 -14.56 -7.98
CA ALA A 178 -6.54 -14.04 -8.46
C ALA A 178 -6.19 -12.68 -7.82
N GLU A 179 -7.15 -11.75 -7.70
CA GLU A 179 -6.94 -10.45 -7.04
C GLU A 179 -6.48 -10.63 -5.58
N PHE A 180 -7.12 -11.56 -4.86
CA PHE A 180 -6.78 -11.85 -3.47
C PHE A 180 -5.47 -12.63 -3.32
N THR A 181 -5.15 -13.53 -4.24
CA THR A 181 -3.83 -14.16 -4.35
C THR A 181 -2.75 -13.09 -4.50
N GLY A 182 -2.97 -12.08 -5.34
CA GLY A 182 -2.06 -10.95 -5.49
C GLY A 182 -1.92 -10.09 -4.22
N TRP A 183 -2.98 -9.94 -3.41
CA TRP A 183 -2.85 -9.36 -2.06
C TRP A 183 -1.94 -10.22 -1.18
N MET A 184 -2.14 -11.53 -1.12
CA MET A 184 -1.34 -12.40 -0.25
C MET A 184 0.12 -12.53 -0.72
N ALA A 185 0.39 -12.46 -2.01
CA ALA A 185 1.75 -12.40 -2.55
C ALA A 185 2.48 -11.13 -2.07
N GLN A 186 1.79 -9.98 -2.14
CA GLN A 186 2.32 -8.71 -1.59
C GLN A 186 2.55 -8.80 -0.08
N GLU A 187 1.63 -9.40 0.68
CA GLU A 187 1.82 -9.64 2.11
C GLU A 187 2.98 -10.61 2.40
N ALA A 188 3.28 -11.54 1.51
CA ALA A 188 4.44 -12.43 1.59
C ALA A 188 5.76 -11.74 1.22
N GLY A 189 5.71 -10.53 0.66
CA GLY A 189 6.87 -9.77 0.20
C GLY A 189 7.28 -10.04 -1.25
N ASP A 190 6.44 -10.75 -2.02
CA ASP A 190 6.67 -11.05 -3.43
C ASP A 190 5.89 -10.07 -4.31
N ASN A 191 6.52 -8.94 -4.64
CA ASN A 191 5.91 -7.91 -5.47
C ASN A 191 5.75 -8.34 -6.93
N GLU A 192 6.62 -9.20 -7.44
CA GLU A 192 6.53 -9.70 -8.81
C GLU A 192 5.29 -10.60 -8.96
N ALA A 193 5.13 -11.59 -8.08
CA ALA A 193 3.94 -12.42 -8.05
C ALA A 193 2.67 -11.60 -7.78
N ALA A 194 2.74 -10.59 -6.91
CA ALA A 194 1.61 -9.70 -6.66
C ALA A 194 1.13 -8.96 -7.93
N LEU A 195 2.07 -8.46 -8.74
CA LEU A 195 1.78 -7.80 -10.01
C LEU A 195 1.29 -8.80 -11.06
N GLY A 196 1.90 -9.99 -11.14
CA GLY A 196 1.46 -11.07 -12.03
C GLY A 196 0.02 -11.48 -11.78
N TRP A 197 -0.33 -11.78 -10.52
CA TRP A 197 -1.71 -12.11 -10.12
C TRP A 197 -2.69 -10.95 -10.32
N THR A 198 -2.24 -9.70 -10.17
CA THR A 198 -3.06 -8.52 -10.47
C THR A 198 -3.38 -8.43 -11.98
N GLY A 199 -2.42 -8.77 -12.84
CA GLY A 199 -2.62 -8.87 -14.29
C GLY A 199 -3.57 -10.00 -14.67
N GLU A 200 -3.36 -11.19 -14.10
CA GLU A 200 -4.23 -12.36 -14.32
C GLU A 200 -5.67 -12.08 -13.91
N ALA A 201 -5.88 -11.42 -12.76
CA ALA A 201 -7.21 -10.99 -12.33
C ALA A 201 -7.88 -10.09 -13.38
N ALA A 202 -7.16 -9.13 -13.97
CA ALA A 202 -7.71 -8.25 -15.00
C ALA A 202 -8.09 -9.01 -16.27
N GLU A 203 -7.27 -9.97 -16.71
CA GLU A 203 -7.56 -10.79 -17.89
C GLU A 203 -8.76 -11.72 -17.69
N LEU A 204 -8.85 -12.38 -16.53
CA LEU A 204 -10.00 -13.21 -16.16
C LEU A 204 -11.29 -12.39 -16.09
N ALA A 205 -11.25 -11.19 -15.50
CA ALA A 205 -12.39 -10.29 -15.45
C ALA A 205 -12.85 -9.85 -16.84
N ARG A 206 -11.91 -9.45 -17.70
CA ARG A 206 -12.19 -9.06 -19.08
C ARG A 206 -12.83 -10.22 -19.85
N ALA A 207 -12.32 -11.44 -19.70
CA ALA A 207 -12.90 -12.64 -20.31
C ALA A 207 -14.29 -12.99 -19.74
N GLY A 208 -14.52 -12.68 -18.46
CA GLY A 208 -15.82 -12.81 -17.78
C GLY A 208 -16.79 -11.66 -18.02
N GLY A 209 -16.46 -10.72 -18.91
CA GLY A 209 -17.31 -9.58 -19.28
C GLY A 209 -17.40 -8.48 -18.22
N ASP A 210 -16.51 -8.45 -17.23
CA ASP A 210 -16.41 -7.34 -16.27
C ASP A 210 -15.61 -6.18 -16.89
N PRO A 211 -16.25 -5.02 -17.14
CA PRO A 211 -15.60 -3.89 -17.82
C PRO A 211 -14.75 -3.03 -16.88
N HIS A 212 -14.76 -3.30 -15.57
CA HIS A 212 -14.26 -2.38 -14.55
C HIS A 212 -13.03 -2.90 -13.81
N LEU A 213 -12.88 -4.21 -13.61
CA LEU A 213 -11.79 -4.73 -12.80
C LEU A 213 -10.39 -4.46 -13.38
N GLY A 214 -10.27 -4.35 -14.72
CA GLY A 214 -9.03 -3.89 -15.34
C GLY A 214 -8.60 -2.49 -14.88
N SER A 215 -9.55 -1.59 -14.61
CA SER A 215 -9.24 -0.27 -14.03
C SER A 215 -8.87 -0.39 -12.56
N TYR A 216 -9.50 -1.29 -11.81
CA TYR A 216 -9.11 -1.53 -10.42
C TYR A 216 -7.74 -2.21 -10.29
N ALA A 217 -7.30 -3.01 -11.27
CA ALA A 217 -5.94 -3.52 -11.33
C ALA A 217 -4.87 -2.40 -11.35
N LEU A 218 -5.18 -1.24 -11.96
CA LEU A 218 -4.31 -0.06 -11.87
C LEU A 218 -4.20 0.47 -10.43
N VAL A 219 -5.29 0.45 -9.67
CA VAL A 219 -5.28 0.83 -8.23
C VAL A 219 -4.42 -0.13 -7.42
N ARG A 220 -4.46 -1.44 -7.72
CA ARG A 220 -3.59 -2.44 -7.10
C ARG A 220 -2.12 -2.23 -7.44
N ARG A 221 -1.80 -1.94 -8.70
CA ARG A 221 -0.44 -1.60 -9.12
C ARG A 221 0.06 -0.33 -8.43
N ALA A 222 -0.79 0.70 -8.32
CA ALA A 222 -0.48 1.94 -7.61
C ALA A 222 -0.16 1.69 -6.12
N LEU A 223 -0.80 0.70 -5.49
CA LEU A 223 -0.47 0.31 -4.13
C LEU A 223 0.92 -0.36 -4.04
N VAL A 224 1.31 -1.19 -5.01
CA VAL A 224 2.65 -1.80 -5.04
C VAL A 224 3.72 -0.71 -5.21
N THR A 225 3.52 0.23 -6.14
CA THR A 225 4.44 1.37 -6.33
C THR A 225 4.54 2.25 -5.08
N LEU A 226 3.42 2.48 -4.39
CA LEU A 226 3.39 3.24 -3.15
C LEU A 226 4.30 2.64 -2.07
N TYR A 227 4.25 1.32 -1.89
CA TYR A 227 5.12 0.63 -0.92
C TYR A 227 6.60 0.65 -1.34
N GLY A 228 6.88 0.79 -2.64
CA GLY A 228 8.22 1.05 -3.17
C GLY A 228 8.69 2.50 -3.01
N GLY A 229 7.83 3.43 -2.58
CA GLY A 229 8.15 4.85 -2.46
C GLY A 229 8.06 5.64 -3.77
N ASP A 230 7.60 5.01 -4.86
CA ASP A 230 7.42 5.67 -6.16
C ASP A 230 6.13 6.49 -6.17
N ALA A 231 6.24 7.74 -5.75
CA ALA A 231 5.14 8.70 -5.73
C ALA A 231 4.57 8.99 -7.12
N ALA A 232 5.44 9.20 -8.12
CA ALA A 232 5.04 9.58 -9.47
C ALA A 232 4.25 8.46 -10.16
N GLY A 233 4.76 7.23 -10.12
CA GLY A 233 4.06 6.06 -10.66
C GLY A 233 2.75 5.77 -9.91
N THR A 234 2.71 5.98 -8.60
CA THR A 234 1.49 5.86 -7.79
C THR A 234 0.41 6.83 -8.27
N VAL A 235 0.73 8.12 -8.43
CA VAL A 235 -0.20 9.14 -8.93
C VAL A 235 -0.64 8.85 -10.37
N ALA A 236 0.31 8.50 -11.25
CA ALA A 236 0.03 8.25 -12.66
C ALA A 236 -0.94 7.06 -12.85
N LEU A 237 -0.72 5.96 -12.12
CA LEU A 237 -1.62 4.79 -12.15
C LEU A 237 -2.99 5.11 -11.55
N ALA A 238 -3.03 5.84 -10.43
CA ALA A 238 -4.26 6.23 -9.76
C ALA A 238 -5.15 7.10 -10.66
N ARG A 239 -4.59 8.12 -11.32
CA ARG A 239 -5.35 9.02 -12.24
C ARG A 239 -6.01 8.26 -13.38
N ARG A 240 -5.33 7.26 -13.95
CA ARG A 240 -5.89 6.42 -15.02
C ARG A 240 -7.12 5.62 -14.59
N ALA A 241 -7.28 5.35 -13.29
CA ALA A 241 -8.42 4.63 -12.72
C ALA A 241 -9.55 5.53 -12.20
N GLN A 242 -9.59 6.81 -12.60
CA GLN A 242 -10.59 7.79 -12.13
C GLN A 242 -11.60 8.27 -13.19
N SER A 243 -11.63 7.64 -14.37
CA SER A 243 -12.63 7.89 -15.41
C SER A 243 -14.06 7.95 -14.84
N GLY A 244 -14.83 8.95 -15.25
CA GLY A 244 -16.21 9.19 -14.77
C GLY A 244 -17.19 8.04 -15.07
N ARG A 245 -16.84 7.12 -15.98
CA ARG A 245 -17.63 5.94 -16.33
C ARG A 245 -17.42 4.75 -15.38
N LEU A 246 -16.47 4.85 -14.44
CA LEU A 246 -16.15 3.78 -13.50
C LEU A 246 -17.03 3.84 -12.25
N PRO A 247 -17.28 2.70 -11.59
CA PRO A 247 -18.00 2.64 -10.32
C PRO A 247 -17.37 3.56 -9.26
N PRO A 248 -18.18 4.23 -8.41
CA PRO A 248 -17.69 5.15 -7.38
C PRO A 248 -16.60 4.55 -6.51
N ARG A 249 -16.77 3.29 -6.09
CA ARG A 249 -15.80 2.57 -5.26
C ARG A 249 -14.41 2.46 -5.89
N ILE A 250 -14.30 2.15 -7.18
CA ILE A 250 -13.00 2.05 -7.87
C ILE A 250 -12.34 3.43 -7.94
N ARG A 251 -13.12 4.46 -8.30
CA ARG A 251 -12.64 5.84 -8.38
C ARG A 251 -12.20 6.35 -7.00
N GLY A 252 -12.93 6.01 -5.93
CA GLY A 252 -12.61 6.39 -4.56
C GLY A 252 -11.32 5.73 -4.06
N LEU A 253 -11.15 4.42 -4.31
CA LEU A 253 -9.90 3.72 -4.00
C LEU A 253 -8.72 4.24 -4.85
N ALA A 254 -8.96 4.68 -6.08
CA ALA A 254 -7.95 5.34 -6.90
C ALA A 254 -7.57 6.72 -6.33
N ALA A 255 -8.53 7.55 -5.96
CA ALA A 255 -8.30 8.85 -5.33
C ALA A 255 -7.51 8.72 -4.01
N GLN A 256 -7.72 7.65 -3.24
CA GLN A 256 -6.87 7.33 -2.08
C GLN A 256 -5.40 7.11 -2.45
N ARG A 257 -5.11 6.38 -3.54
CA ARG A 257 -3.73 6.16 -3.98
C ARG A 257 -3.11 7.44 -4.51
N GLU A 258 -3.86 8.25 -5.24
CA GLU A 258 -3.41 9.59 -5.66
C GLU A 258 -3.07 10.46 -4.45
N ALA A 259 -3.93 10.50 -3.43
CA ALA A 259 -3.68 11.24 -2.20
C ALA A 259 -2.38 10.82 -1.51
N GLN A 260 -2.11 9.52 -1.42
CA GLN A 260 -0.89 9.02 -0.79
C GLN A 260 0.35 9.29 -1.63
N GLY A 261 0.24 9.21 -2.96
CA GLY A 261 1.33 9.60 -3.86
C GLY A 261 1.70 11.07 -3.68
N HIS A 262 0.72 11.97 -3.57
CA HIS A 262 0.96 13.39 -3.23
C HIS A 262 1.58 13.56 -1.84
N ALA A 263 1.10 12.83 -0.84
CA ALA A 263 1.64 12.90 0.52
C ALA A 263 3.13 12.49 0.60
N LEU A 264 3.55 11.48 -0.17
CA LEU A 264 4.95 11.00 -0.19
C LEU A 264 5.96 12.09 -0.59
N VAL A 265 5.53 13.11 -1.34
CA VAL A 265 6.38 14.21 -1.83
C VAL A 265 6.04 15.57 -1.19
N GLY A 266 5.16 15.57 -0.17
CA GLY A 266 4.78 16.79 0.54
C GLY A 266 3.78 17.70 -0.19
N ASP A 267 3.12 17.24 -1.25
CA ASP A 267 2.06 18.00 -1.93
C ASP A 267 0.77 17.95 -1.11
N GLU A 268 0.70 18.80 -0.08
CA GLU A 268 -0.41 18.85 0.86
C GLU A 268 -1.73 19.18 0.15
N ARG A 269 -1.70 20.13 -0.80
CA ARG A 269 -2.89 20.56 -1.53
C ARG A 269 -3.44 19.44 -2.43
N GLY A 270 -2.58 18.78 -3.20
CA GLY A 270 -2.96 17.64 -4.04
C GLY A 270 -3.45 16.46 -3.22
N CYS A 271 -2.83 16.21 -2.07
CA CYS A 271 -3.23 15.18 -1.13
C CYS A 271 -4.65 15.42 -0.59
N LEU A 272 -4.91 16.61 0.00
CA LEU A 272 -6.19 16.93 0.62
C LEU A 272 -7.34 16.90 -0.39
N ARG A 273 -7.16 17.49 -1.59
CA ARG A 273 -8.18 17.41 -2.65
C ARG A 273 -8.53 15.96 -3.02
N SER A 274 -7.52 15.11 -3.11
CA SER A 274 -7.72 13.70 -3.46
C SER A 274 -8.39 12.90 -2.32
N LEU A 275 -8.10 13.25 -1.06
CA LEU A 275 -8.77 12.68 0.11
C LEU A 275 -10.25 13.07 0.19
N ASP A 276 -10.57 14.34 -0.08
CA ASP A 276 -11.95 14.81 -0.13
C ASP A 276 -12.73 14.06 -1.22
N ARG A 277 -12.12 13.92 -2.40
CA ARG A 277 -12.71 13.14 -3.48
C ARG A 277 -12.91 11.67 -3.11
N ALA A 278 -11.95 11.06 -2.43
CA ALA A 278 -12.08 9.69 -1.92
C ALA A 278 -13.21 9.56 -0.90
N ARG A 279 -13.39 10.56 -0.02
CA ARG A 279 -14.46 10.57 0.99
C ARG A 279 -15.85 10.62 0.36
N GLU A 280 -16.05 11.51 -0.62
CA GLU A 280 -17.30 11.59 -1.39
C GLU A 280 -17.62 10.23 -2.05
N LEU A 281 -16.67 9.70 -2.82
CA LEU A 281 -16.88 8.49 -3.63
C LEU A 281 -17.06 7.21 -2.83
N LEU A 282 -16.50 7.14 -1.61
CA LEU A 282 -16.59 5.98 -0.74
C LEU A 282 -17.71 6.11 0.31
N GLY A 283 -18.23 7.32 0.54
CA GLY A 283 -19.41 7.55 1.37
C GLY A 283 -20.69 7.03 0.72
N ASP A 284 -20.77 7.11 -0.61
CA ASP A 284 -21.92 6.67 -1.42
C ASP A 284 -21.92 5.16 -1.75
N ASP A 285 -21.06 4.35 -1.10
CA ASP A 285 -20.92 2.92 -1.39
C ASP A 285 -22.11 2.11 -0.83
N ALA A 286 -23.24 2.19 -1.52
CA ALA A 286 -24.34 1.23 -1.38
C ALA A 286 -23.83 -0.14 -1.84
N ARG A 287 -23.42 -0.97 -0.87
CA ARG A 287 -22.92 -2.32 -1.11
C ARG A 287 -24.01 -3.17 -1.73
N ASP A 288 -23.98 -3.31 -3.05
CA ASP A 288 -24.86 -4.25 -3.72
C ASP A 288 -24.41 -5.69 -3.39
N GLY A 289 -25.29 -6.47 -2.76
CA GLY A 289 -24.93 -7.70 -2.04
C GLY A 289 -24.55 -8.90 -2.92
N THR A 290 -24.51 -8.72 -4.24
CA THR A 290 -24.38 -9.81 -5.23
C THR A 290 -22.94 -10.15 -5.58
N GLU A 291 -22.01 -9.18 -5.54
CA GLU A 291 -20.60 -9.37 -5.89
C GLU A 291 -19.64 -9.12 -4.70
N PRO A 292 -18.49 -9.82 -4.64
CA PRO A 292 -17.50 -9.57 -3.60
C PRO A 292 -16.93 -8.17 -3.67
N VAL A 293 -17.02 -7.47 -2.55
CA VAL A 293 -16.48 -6.12 -2.35
C VAL A 293 -15.03 -6.01 -2.84
N ILE A 294 -14.78 -5.00 -3.67
CA ILE A 294 -13.46 -4.65 -4.20
C ILE A 294 -12.60 -3.99 -3.12
N GLY A 295 -11.32 -4.34 -3.01
CA GLY A 295 -10.40 -3.68 -2.08
C GLY A 295 -10.61 -4.04 -0.61
N THR A 296 -10.33 -3.07 0.27
CA THR A 296 -10.37 -3.28 1.73
C THR A 296 -11.79 -3.51 2.23
N THR A 297 -11.95 -4.53 3.08
CA THR A 297 -13.25 -4.96 3.65
C THR A 297 -13.32 -4.87 5.17
N HIS A 298 -12.19 -4.69 5.85
CA HIS A 298 -12.10 -4.67 7.31
C HIS A 298 -11.83 -3.27 7.88
N VAL A 299 -11.96 -2.23 7.03
CA VAL A 299 -11.88 -0.82 7.41
C VAL A 299 -13.22 -0.19 7.09
N SER A 300 -13.91 0.33 8.10
CA SER A 300 -15.25 0.90 7.98
C SER A 300 -15.26 2.23 7.23
N ASP A 301 -14.27 3.08 7.48
CA ASP A 301 -14.02 4.31 6.73
C ASP A 301 -12.61 4.28 6.12
N PRO A 302 -12.46 3.71 4.91
CA PRO A 302 -11.17 3.66 4.24
C PRO A 302 -10.58 5.06 3.94
N ALA A 303 -11.43 6.07 3.71
CA ALA A 303 -10.99 7.43 3.41
C ALA A 303 -10.35 8.06 4.65
N ALA A 304 -11.03 8.04 5.80
CA ALA A 304 -10.48 8.56 7.05
C ALA A 304 -9.19 7.82 7.48
N MET A 305 -9.16 6.48 7.34
CA MET A 305 -7.95 5.72 7.63
C MET A 305 -6.77 6.11 6.72
N THR A 306 -7.04 6.40 5.44
CA THR A 306 -6.04 6.91 4.50
C THR A 306 -5.61 8.33 4.85
N THR A 307 -6.55 9.20 5.26
CA THR A 307 -6.27 10.55 5.74
C THR A 307 -5.27 10.54 6.89
N GLY A 308 -5.47 9.69 7.89
CA GLY A 308 -4.53 9.57 9.02
C GLY A 308 -3.11 9.24 8.56
N TRP A 309 -2.96 8.34 7.59
CA TRP A 309 -1.64 8.00 7.05
C TRP A 309 -1.03 9.12 6.20
N CYS A 310 -1.83 9.76 5.33
CA CYS A 310 -1.39 10.90 4.55
C CYS A 310 -0.92 12.05 5.44
N LEU A 311 -1.62 12.36 6.53
CA LEU A 311 -1.20 13.38 7.50
C LEU A 311 0.17 13.07 8.10
N HIS A 312 0.47 11.80 8.37
CA HIS A 312 1.80 11.42 8.84
C HIS A 312 2.87 11.69 7.75
N ASP A 313 2.65 11.22 6.52
CA ASP A 313 3.59 11.42 5.41
C ASP A 313 3.73 12.92 5.02
N LEU A 314 2.71 13.75 5.31
CA LEU A 314 2.75 15.21 5.20
C LEU A 314 3.42 15.91 6.40
N GLY A 315 3.99 15.18 7.37
CA GLY A 315 4.68 15.76 8.52
C GLY A 315 3.74 16.36 9.58
N ARG A 316 2.49 15.88 9.67
CA ARG A 316 1.46 16.29 10.64
C ARG A 316 1.18 15.16 11.67
N PRO A 317 2.17 14.72 12.47
CA PRO A 317 2.05 13.47 13.24
C PRO A 317 0.96 13.50 14.32
N ARG A 318 0.71 14.65 14.97
CA ARG A 318 -0.36 14.77 15.97
C ARG A 318 -1.75 14.56 15.37
N ALA A 319 -2.06 15.27 14.28
CA ALA A 319 -3.32 15.11 13.57
C ALA A 319 -3.48 13.69 12.99
N ALA A 320 -2.38 13.09 12.51
CA ALA A 320 -2.36 11.70 12.08
C ALA A 320 -2.74 10.74 13.23
N ALA A 321 -2.12 10.92 14.40
CA ALA A 321 -2.38 10.11 15.58
C ALA A 321 -3.85 10.19 16.02
N GLU A 322 -4.43 11.39 16.08
CA GLU A 322 -5.85 11.60 16.44
C GLU A 322 -6.81 10.84 15.50
N VAL A 323 -6.59 10.94 14.19
CA VAL A 323 -7.41 10.24 13.19
C VAL A 323 -7.22 8.72 13.30
N LEU A 324 -5.98 8.25 13.39
CA LEU A 324 -5.67 6.82 13.48
C LEU A 324 -6.19 6.19 14.79
N ASP A 325 -6.16 6.93 15.90
CA ASP A 325 -6.77 6.53 17.17
C ASP A 325 -8.26 6.23 17.03
N ARG A 326 -9.00 7.16 16.42
CA ARG A 326 -10.44 7.01 16.20
C ARG A 326 -10.76 5.82 15.29
N GLU A 327 -10.07 5.71 14.16
CA GLU A 327 -10.39 4.65 13.19
C GLU A 327 -9.91 3.27 13.65
N CYS A 328 -8.77 3.16 14.35
CA CYS A 328 -8.28 1.86 14.85
C CYS A 328 -9.22 1.23 15.88
N ARG A 329 -9.95 2.03 16.68
CA ARG A 329 -10.95 1.52 17.64
C ARG A 329 -12.11 0.81 16.96
N ARG A 330 -12.39 1.13 15.69
CA ARG A 330 -13.49 0.55 14.90
C ARG A 330 -13.08 -0.71 14.14
N LEU A 331 -11.81 -1.12 14.20
CA LEU A 331 -11.31 -2.29 13.49
C LEU A 331 -11.80 -3.59 14.15
N PRO A 332 -12.37 -4.54 13.38
CA PRO A 332 -12.93 -5.75 13.93
C PRO A 332 -11.85 -6.62 14.60
N PRO A 333 -12.12 -7.25 15.77
CA PRO A 333 -11.12 -8.01 16.52
C PRO A 333 -10.44 -9.13 15.74
N HIS A 334 -11.20 -9.81 14.85
CA HIS A 334 -10.68 -10.92 14.05
C HIS A 334 -9.71 -10.48 12.93
N ALA A 335 -9.66 -9.20 12.57
CA ALA A 335 -8.86 -8.73 11.44
C ALA A 335 -7.40 -8.42 11.84
N LEU A 336 -6.69 -9.43 12.36
CA LEU A 336 -5.38 -9.26 13.01
C LEU A 336 -4.35 -8.52 12.15
N ARG A 337 -4.17 -8.87 10.86
CA ARG A 337 -3.24 -8.15 9.98
C ARG A 337 -3.62 -6.69 9.76
N THR A 338 -4.92 -6.42 9.56
CA THR A 338 -5.41 -5.04 9.42
C THR A 338 -5.14 -4.24 10.69
N ARG A 339 -5.41 -4.81 11.87
CA ARG A 339 -5.11 -4.21 13.17
C ARG A 339 -3.61 -3.96 13.36
N ALA A 340 -2.76 -4.93 13.00
CA ALA A 340 -1.31 -4.77 13.06
C ALA A 340 -0.83 -3.63 12.16
N ARG A 341 -1.24 -3.61 10.88
CA ARG A 341 -0.84 -2.56 9.93
C ARG A 341 -1.19 -1.17 10.44
N TYR A 342 -2.47 -0.91 10.72
CA TYR A 342 -2.91 0.43 11.12
C TYR A 342 -2.49 0.77 12.55
N GLY A 343 -2.35 -0.22 13.43
CA GLY A 343 -1.83 -0.04 14.77
C GLY A 343 -0.36 0.37 14.80
N PHE A 344 0.50 -0.19 13.95
CA PHE A 344 1.90 0.28 13.84
C PHE A 344 1.98 1.68 13.22
N ARG A 345 1.09 2.03 12.28
CA ARG A 345 0.99 3.40 11.76
C ARG A 345 0.55 4.39 12.83
N ARG A 346 -0.41 4.00 13.68
CA ARG A 346 -0.86 4.76 14.85
C ARG A 346 0.28 4.96 15.84
N SER A 347 1.00 3.88 16.19
CA SER A 347 2.19 3.94 17.05
C SER A 347 3.27 4.86 16.47
N LEU A 348 3.55 4.76 15.17
CA LEU A 348 4.49 5.63 14.48
C LEU A 348 4.07 7.11 14.55
N ALA A 349 2.79 7.42 14.36
CA ALA A 349 2.30 8.80 14.47
C ALA A 349 2.48 9.37 15.89
N HIS A 350 2.23 8.58 16.93
CA HIS A 350 2.48 8.96 18.33
C HIS A 350 3.98 9.12 18.63
N ALA A 351 4.84 8.21 18.15
CA ALA A 351 6.28 8.36 18.31
C ALA A 351 6.77 9.65 17.64
N ALA A 352 6.25 9.94 16.44
CA ALA A 352 6.56 11.14 15.69
C ALA A 352 6.03 12.43 16.34
N SER A 353 4.92 12.38 17.09
CA SER A 353 4.36 13.51 17.86
C SER A 353 5.12 13.77 19.17
N GLY A 354 5.98 12.84 19.59
CA GLY A 354 6.74 12.89 20.86
C GLY A 354 6.12 12.07 22.00
N GLU A 355 5.00 11.39 21.77
CA GLU A 355 4.33 10.52 22.74
C GLU A 355 4.95 9.11 22.74
N VAL A 356 6.24 9.05 23.07
CA VAL A 356 7.09 7.87 22.88
C VAL A 356 6.63 6.66 23.70
N GLU A 357 6.31 6.85 24.98
CA GLU A 357 5.86 5.79 25.87
C GLU A 357 4.52 5.19 25.40
N HIS A 358 3.60 6.05 24.94
CA HIS A 358 2.32 5.59 24.39
C HIS A 358 2.52 4.81 23.08
N ALA A 359 3.40 5.31 22.21
CA ALA A 359 3.77 4.60 20.99
C ALA A 359 4.37 3.22 21.29
N CYS A 360 5.25 3.12 22.28
CA CYS A 360 5.85 1.87 22.72
C CYS A 360 4.80 0.90 23.29
N ALA A 361 3.84 1.38 24.08
CA ALA A 361 2.75 0.56 24.60
C ALA A 361 1.92 -0.06 23.46
N ILE A 362 1.48 0.77 22.49
CA ILE A 362 0.75 0.29 21.30
C ILE A 362 1.58 -0.75 20.53
N ALA A 363 2.86 -0.46 20.29
CA ALA A 363 3.74 -1.36 19.54
C ALA A 363 3.95 -2.69 20.26
N GLY A 364 4.11 -2.69 21.59
CA GLY A 364 4.28 -3.89 22.40
C GLY A 364 3.12 -4.87 22.26
N GLU A 365 1.88 -4.37 22.36
CA GLU A 365 0.67 -5.19 22.15
C GLU A 365 0.63 -5.85 20.76
N LEU A 366 1.02 -5.10 19.72
CA LEU A 366 0.97 -5.58 18.34
C LEU A 366 2.11 -6.55 18.02
N LEU A 367 3.32 -6.33 18.56
CA LEU A 367 4.45 -7.24 18.36
C LEU A 367 4.17 -8.63 18.91
N ALA A 368 3.35 -8.77 19.95
CA ALA A 368 2.95 -10.06 20.50
C ALA A 368 2.14 -10.91 19.51
N VAL A 369 1.36 -10.30 18.62
CA VAL A 369 0.52 -11.01 17.63
C VAL A 369 1.21 -11.22 16.27
N MET A 370 2.32 -10.51 16.01
CA MET A 370 3.04 -10.57 14.74
C MET A 370 3.48 -11.98 14.30
N PRO A 371 3.94 -12.89 15.19
CA PRO A 371 4.31 -14.25 14.79
C PRO A 371 3.16 -15.04 14.15
N ALA A 372 1.91 -14.77 14.53
CA ALA A 372 0.72 -15.43 13.96
C ALA A 372 0.31 -14.86 12.60
N VAL A 373 0.70 -13.61 12.31
CA VAL A 373 0.33 -12.88 11.08
C VAL A 373 1.54 -12.21 10.44
N PRO A 374 2.53 -13.00 9.96
CA PRO A 374 3.67 -12.43 9.24
C PRO A 374 3.19 -11.66 8.01
N SER A 375 3.73 -10.46 7.82
CA SER A 375 3.37 -9.58 6.70
C SER A 375 4.52 -8.63 6.36
N ALA A 376 4.96 -8.67 5.10
CA ALA A 376 6.00 -7.78 4.58
C ALA A 376 5.57 -6.31 4.61
N THR A 377 4.29 -6.03 4.34
CA THR A 377 3.78 -4.66 4.37
C THR A 377 3.71 -4.12 5.81
N VAL A 378 3.31 -4.94 6.78
CA VAL A 378 3.38 -4.56 8.21
C VAL A 378 4.82 -4.38 8.66
N ASN A 379 5.73 -5.25 8.26
CA ASN A 379 7.15 -5.12 8.57
C ASN A 379 7.73 -3.80 8.02
N SER A 380 7.22 -3.28 6.91
CA SER A 380 7.63 -1.95 6.42
C SER A 380 7.25 -0.81 7.40
N ASP A 381 6.08 -0.90 8.02
CA ASP A 381 5.62 0.04 9.05
C ASP A 381 6.44 -0.12 10.35
N VAL A 382 6.76 -1.36 10.75
CA VAL A 382 7.65 -1.65 11.90
C VAL A 382 9.05 -1.07 11.69
N ARG A 383 9.62 -1.17 10.48
CA ARG A 383 10.93 -0.54 10.16
C ARG A 383 10.86 0.99 10.22
N ARG A 384 9.74 1.60 9.81
CA ARG A 384 9.53 3.05 9.96
C ARG A 384 9.49 3.44 11.44
N LEU A 385 8.74 2.71 12.26
CA LEU A 385 8.68 2.92 13.71
C LEU A 385 10.06 2.76 14.37
N ALA A 386 10.79 1.69 14.08
CA ALA A 386 12.11 1.48 14.66
C ALA A 386 13.10 2.62 14.33
N ARG A 387 13.05 3.14 13.11
CA ARG A 387 13.85 4.33 12.72
C ARG A 387 13.44 5.57 13.51
N GLU A 388 12.15 5.79 13.70
CA GLU A 388 11.67 6.93 14.48
C GLU A 388 12.07 6.83 15.97
N LEU A 389 11.88 5.65 16.58
CA LEU A 389 12.24 5.40 17.98
C LEU A 389 13.75 5.49 18.25
N SER A 390 14.60 5.33 17.23
CA SER A 390 16.07 5.47 17.38
C SER A 390 16.51 6.85 17.90
N ARG A 391 15.70 7.88 17.68
CA ARG A 391 15.89 9.24 18.21
C ARG A 391 15.73 9.29 19.73
N PHE A 392 14.99 8.35 20.29
CA PHE A 392 14.63 8.26 21.70
C PHE A 392 15.32 7.07 22.39
N ARG A 393 16.50 6.63 21.91
CA ARG A 393 17.25 5.46 22.42
C ARG A 393 17.54 5.45 23.93
N ASN A 394 17.51 6.61 24.58
CA ASN A 394 17.74 6.74 26.02
C ASN A 394 16.46 6.55 26.84
N ASN A 395 15.28 6.51 26.21
CA ASN A 395 14.00 6.26 26.84
C ASN A 395 13.88 4.79 27.27
N GLN A 396 13.42 4.52 28.49
CA GLN A 396 13.31 3.16 29.01
C GLN A 396 12.36 2.29 28.19
N ALA A 397 11.18 2.80 27.83
CA ALA A 397 10.18 2.05 27.06
C ALA A 397 10.70 1.63 25.67
N VAL A 398 11.55 2.47 25.06
CA VAL A 398 12.21 2.16 23.78
C VAL A 398 13.22 1.03 23.95
N ARG A 399 14.03 1.06 25.01
CA ARG A 399 15.02 0.01 25.32
C ARG A 399 14.33 -1.33 25.57
N ASP A 400 13.22 -1.33 26.31
CA ASP A 400 12.45 -2.54 26.62
C ASP A 400 11.78 -3.14 25.38
N LEU A 401 11.38 -2.31 24.42
CA LEU A 401 10.74 -2.73 23.17
C LEU A 401 11.74 -3.28 22.14
N GLN A 402 13.00 -2.84 22.19
CA GLN A 402 14.03 -3.12 21.18
C GLN A 402 14.22 -4.61 20.87
N PRO A 403 14.27 -5.55 21.85
CA PRO A 403 14.43 -6.97 21.55
C PRO A 403 13.26 -7.55 20.73
N ALA A 404 12.03 -7.10 20.99
CA ALA A 404 10.84 -7.56 20.26
C ALA A 404 10.84 -7.00 18.82
N LEU A 405 11.21 -5.74 18.64
CA LEU A 405 11.40 -5.14 17.30
C LEU A 405 12.46 -5.90 16.50
N ALA A 406 13.62 -6.20 17.12
CA ALA A 406 14.70 -6.92 16.47
C ALA A 406 14.26 -8.33 16.04
N ARG A 407 13.47 -9.04 16.85
CA ARG A 407 12.96 -10.38 16.53
C ARG A 407 12.05 -10.39 15.30
N VAL A 408 11.16 -9.39 15.17
CA VAL A 408 10.23 -9.29 14.03
C VAL A 408 10.94 -8.82 12.75
N LEU A 409 11.97 -7.98 12.90
CA LEU A 409 12.74 -7.43 11.78
C LEU A 409 13.90 -8.32 11.34
N ALA A 410 14.28 -9.33 12.13
CA ALA A 410 15.29 -10.30 11.75
C ALA A 410 14.90 -10.95 10.41
N PRO A 411 15.86 -11.16 9.50
CA PRO A 411 15.61 -11.94 8.30
C PRO A 411 15.04 -13.29 8.72
N ALA A 412 13.85 -13.66 8.22
CA ALA A 412 13.34 -15.00 8.41
C ALA A 412 14.38 -15.95 7.82
N HIS A 413 15.09 -16.69 8.67
CA HIS A 413 16.01 -17.73 8.21
C HIS A 413 15.14 -18.74 7.46
N SER A 414 15.25 -18.70 6.13
CA SER A 414 14.48 -19.52 5.21
C SER A 414 15.32 -20.72 4.82
#